data_AF-A0A1F9PXJ7-F1
#
_entry.id   AF-A0A1F9PXJ7-F1
#
_cell.length_a   1.000
_cell.length_b   1.000
_cell.length_c   1.000
_cell.angle_alpha   90.00
_cell.angle_beta   90.00
_cell.angle_gamma   90.00
#
_symmetry.space_group_name_H-M   'P 1'
#
loop_
_entity.id
_entity.type
_entity.pdbx_description
1 polymer ?
#
loop_
_entity_poly.entity_id
_entity_poly.type
_entity_poly.pdbx_seq_one_letter_code
_entity_poly.pdbx_strand_id
1 'polypeptide(L)'
;MMTISRPKPELTSRESKDLNLLALFTAIYCRAHHPEPRAPLESAALIGSGVERHQLCASCRELLRYASERRIKCPLEPKPTCKHCPVHCYRSDYRAKVREIMRFSGRRLILRGRMDLFWRYFF
;
A
#
# COMPACT_ATOMS: atom_id res chain seq x y z
N MET A 1 31.91 12.51 12.51
CA MET A 1 31.38 11.23 13.04
C MET A 1 30.10 10.90 12.28
N MET A 2 30.21 10.07 11.23
CA MET A 2 29.05 9.57 10.49
C MET A 2 28.49 8.36 11.25
N THR A 3 27.42 8.55 12.02
CA THR A 3 26.68 7.42 12.57
C THR A 3 25.76 6.88 11.47
N ILE A 4 26.27 5.85 10.78
CA ILE A 4 25.50 4.98 9.90
C ILE A 4 24.36 4.38 10.72
N SER A 5 23.14 4.82 10.44
CA SER A 5 21.90 4.40 11.08
C SER A 5 21.65 2.90 10.87
N ARG A 6 21.54 2.16 11.98
CA ARG A 6 21.28 0.71 12.05
C ARG A 6 19.93 0.33 11.41
N PRO A 7 19.80 -0.91 10.88
CA PRO A 7 18.68 -1.33 10.03
C PRO A 7 17.42 -1.60 10.85
N LYS A 8 16.24 -1.19 10.37
CA LYS A 8 14.97 -1.65 10.93
C LYS A 8 14.26 -2.54 9.90
N PRO A 9 14.24 -3.87 10.08
CA PRO A 9 13.50 -4.78 9.20
C PRO A 9 12.02 -4.92 9.61
N GLU A 10 11.60 -4.31 10.72
CA GLU A 10 10.26 -4.51 11.28
C GLU A 10 9.34 -3.30 11.05
N LEU A 11 8.23 -3.57 10.36
CA LEU A 11 7.11 -2.65 10.18
C LEU A 11 6.45 -2.33 11.52
N THR A 12 6.19 -1.05 11.77
CA THR A 12 5.35 -0.63 12.90
C THR A 12 3.88 -1.03 12.68
N SER A 13 3.09 -1.08 13.76
CA SER A 13 1.64 -1.38 13.67
C SER A 13 0.89 -0.45 12.71
N ARG A 14 1.27 0.84 12.67
CA ARG A 14 0.69 1.82 11.73
C ARG A 14 1.03 1.48 10.28
N GLU A 15 2.31 1.20 10.01
CA GLU A 15 2.75 0.85 8.65
C GLU A 15 2.12 -0.45 8.15
N SER A 16 2.03 -1.47 9.01
CA SER A 16 1.33 -2.72 8.68
C SER A 16 -0.14 -2.47 8.34
N LYS A 17 -0.84 -1.63 9.11
CA LYS A 17 -2.23 -1.24 8.81
C LYS A 17 -2.33 -0.49 7.47
N ASP A 18 -1.43 0.45 7.20
CA ASP A 18 -1.39 1.20 5.94
C ASP A 18 -1.17 0.27 4.73
N LEU A 19 -0.23 -0.68 4.85
CA LEU A 19 0.09 -1.63 3.79
C LEU A 19 -1.02 -2.65 3.54
N ASN A 20 -1.62 -3.21 4.61
CA ASN A 20 -2.78 -4.11 4.47
C ASN A 20 -3.94 -3.41 3.77
N LEU A 21 -4.15 -2.15 4.13
CA LEU A 21 -5.22 -1.36 3.58
C LEU A 21 -4.99 -1.05 2.09
N LEU A 22 -3.75 -0.71 1.70
CA LEU A 22 -3.36 -0.61 0.29
C LEU A 22 -3.55 -1.94 -0.44
N ALA A 23 -3.20 -3.07 0.18
CA ALA A 23 -3.38 -4.40 -0.40
C ALA A 23 -4.86 -4.74 -0.63
N LEU A 24 -5.72 -4.47 0.35
CA LEU A 24 -7.18 -4.64 0.23
C LEU A 24 -7.72 -3.81 -0.95
N PHE A 25 -7.35 -2.53 -1.02
CA PHE A 25 -7.84 -1.65 -2.07
C PHE A 25 -7.32 -2.08 -3.45
N THR A 26 -6.08 -2.54 -3.51
CA THR A 26 -5.47 -3.10 -4.72
C THR A 26 -6.19 -4.37 -5.14
N ALA A 27 -6.62 -5.23 -4.20
CA ALA A 27 -7.39 -6.43 -4.50
C ALA A 27 -8.78 -6.12 -5.06
N ILE A 28 -9.48 -5.13 -4.50
CA ILE A 28 -10.77 -4.66 -5.00
C ILE A 28 -10.63 -4.12 -6.43
N TYR A 29 -9.60 -3.32 -6.68
CA TYR A 29 -9.32 -2.78 -8.01
C TYR A 29 -8.96 -3.88 -9.01
N CYS A 30 -8.05 -4.78 -8.63
CA CYS A 30 -7.60 -5.92 -9.44
C CYS A 30 -8.78 -6.81 -9.87
N ARG A 31 -9.69 -7.15 -8.94
CA ARG A 31 -10.88 -7.95 -9.26
C ARG A 31 -11.82 -7.27 -10.26
N ALA A 32 -11.79 -5.95 -10.34
CA ALA A 32 -12.69 -5.19 -11.19
C ALA A 32 -12.13 -4.89 -12.60
N HIS A 33 -10.81 -4.83 -12.76
CA HIS A 33 -10.17 -4.37 -13.99
C HIS A 33 -9.35 -5.44 -14.72
N HIS A 34 -8.92 -6.49 -14.02
CA HIS A 34 -7.92 -7.43 -14.51
C HIS A 34 -8.50 -8.85 -14.53
N PRO A 35 -8.63 -9.50 -15.70
CA PRO A 35 -9.10 -10.89 -15.80
C PRO A 35 -8.04 -11.93 -15.40
N GLU A 36 -6.77 -11.53 -15.27
CA GLU A 36 -5.64 -12.44 -15.09
C GLU A 36 -5.69 -13.25 -13.79
N PRO A 37 -5.03 -14.43 -13.76
CA PRO A 37 -4.91 -15.24 -12.56
C PRO A 37 -4.31 -14.48 -11.39
N ARG A 38 -4.82 -14.76 -10.18
CA ARG A 38 -4.43 -14.08 -8.95
C ARG A 38 -3.70 -15.03 -8.04
N ALA A 39 -2.63 -14.53 -7.43
CA ALA A 39 -1.80 -15.25 -6.47
C ALA A 39 -1.46 -14.31 -5.31
N PRO A 40 -1.14 -14.84 -4.12
CA PRO A 40 -0.65 -14.02 -3.01
C PRO A 40 0.68 -13.34 -3.34
N LEU A 41 0.98 -12.26 -2.63
CA LEU A 41 2.31 -11.65 -2.65
C LEU A 41 3.17 -12.28 -1.55
N GLU A 42 4.14 -13.09 -1.95
CA GLU A 42 5.10 -13.70 -1.03
C GLU A 42 6.27 -12.74 -0.77
N SER A 43 6.41 -12.29 0.48
CA SER A 43 7.51 -11.44 0.93
C SER A 43 7.71 -11.61 2.43
N ALA A 44 8.89 -12.08 2.84
CA ALA A 44 9.24 -12.27 4.25
C ALA A 44 9.08 -10.98 5.07
N ALA A 45 9.44 -9.83 4.48
CA ALA A 45 9.33 -8.51 5.11
C ALA A 45 7.88 -8.02 5.33
N LEU A 46 6.89 -8.72 4.76
CA LEU A 46 5.47 -8.38 4.89
C LEU A 46 4.69 -9.39 5.73
N ILE A 47 5.33 -10.45 6.22
CA ILE A 47 4.67 -11.46 7.06
C ILE A 47 4.10 -10.78 8.31
N GLY A 48 2.82 -11.02 8.59
CA GLY A 48 2.11 -10.41 9.73
C GLY A 48 1.57 -9.00 9.46
N SER A 49 1.84 -8.42 8.28
CA SER A 49 1.19 -7.16 7.86
C SER A 49 -0.25 -7.38 7.40
N GLY A 50 -0.64 -8.59 6.99
CA GLY A 50 -1.95 -8.92 6.44
C GLY A 50 -2.01 -8.78 4.91
N VAL A 51 -0.94 -8.31 4.27
CA VAL A 51 -0.80 -8.24 2.81
C VAL A 51 -0.93 -9.62 2.17
N GLU A 52 -0.38 -10.65 2.82
CA GLU A 52 -0.39 -12.05 2.37
C GLU A 52 -1.80 -12.63 2.17
N ARG A 53 -2.82 -12.03 2.80
CA ARG A 53 -4.22 -12.46 2.70
C ARG A 53 -4.89 -12.07 1.38
N HIS A 54 -4.24 -11.21 0.58
CA HIS A 54 -4.82 -10.66 -0.65
C HIS A 54 -4.20 -11.30 -1.88
N GLN A 55 -5.05 -11.86 -2.73
CA GLN A 55 -4.65 -12.40 -4.03
C GLN A 55 -4.77 -11.34 -5.11
N LEU A 56 -3.69 -11.13 -5.86
CA LEU A 56 -3.55 -10.07 -6.87
C LEU A 56 -3.02 -10.67 -8.18
N CYS A 57 -3.32 -10.07 -9.32
CA CYS A 57 -2.65 -10.41 -10.58
C CYS A 57 -1.19 -9.94 -10.57
N ALA A 58 -0.38 -10.36 -11.56
CA ALA A 58 1.05 -10.06 -11.61
C ALA A 58 1.36 -8.55 -11.55
N SER A 59 0.64 -7.72 -12.33
CA SER A 59 0.85 -6.27 -12.35
C SER A 59 0.50 -5.59 -11.02
N CYS A 60 -0.58 -6.01 -10.37
CA CYS A 60 -0.98 -5.51 -9.06
C CYS A 60 -0.02 -5.96 -7.94
N ARG A 61 0.51 -7.19 -8.02
CA ARG A 61 1.56 -7.67 -7.09
C ARG A 61 2.82 -6.82 -7.20
N GLU A 62 3.24 -6.50 -8.43
CA GLU A 62 4.42 -5.66 -8.65
C GLU A 62 4.26 -4.25 -8.07
N LEU A 63 3.09 -3.63 -8.28
CA LEU A 63 2.77 -2.33 -7.68
C LEU A 63 2.85 -2.39 -6.14
N LEU A 64 2.28 -3.44 -5.54
CA LEU A 64 2.24 -3.58 -4.09
C LEU A 64 3.62 -3.89 -3.50
N ARG A 65 4.44 -4.68 -4.21
CA ARG A 65 5.84 -4.92 -3.86
C ARG A 65 6.62 -3.62 -3.87
N TYR A 66 6.54 -2.86 -4.96
CA TYR A 66 7.17 -1.54 -5.07
C TYR A 66 6.74 -0.62 -3.93
N ALA A 67 5.44 -0.53 -3.67
CA ALA A 67 4.89 0.33 -2.62
C ALA A 67 5.40 -0.04 -1.23
N SER A 68 5.44 -1.35 -0.94
CA SER A 68 5.95 -1.92 0.30
C SER A 68 7.43 -1.63 0.50
N GLU A 69 8.25 -1.87 -0.52
CA GLU A 69 9.69 -1.59 -0.46
C GLU A 69 9.99 -0.11 -0.19
N ARG A 70 9.26 0.81 -0.84
CA ARG A 70 9.40 2.24 -0.61
C ARG A 70 9.03 2.64 0.82
N ARG A 71 8.04 1.97 1.43
CA ARG A 71 7.64 2.22 2.82
C ARG A 71 8.70 1.70 3.81
N ILE A 72 9.20 0.49 3.58
CA ILE A 72 10.24 -0.13 4.41
C ILE A 72 11.52 0.70 4.37
N LYS A 73 11.97 1.10 3.17
CA LYS A 73 13.22 1.85 2.95
C LYS A 73 13.07 3.37 3.12
N CYS A 74 11.94 3.86 3.64
CA CYS A 74 11.71 5.29 3.80
C CYS A 74 12.69 5.90 4.81
N PRO A 75 13.47 6.95 4.44
CA PRO A 75 14.49 7.52 5.33
C PRO A 75 13.95 8.57 6.32
N LEU A 76 12.69 9.02 6.15
CA LEU A 76 12.09 10.05 6.98
C LEU A 76 11.61 9.50 8.33
N GLU A 77 11.86 10.22 9.43
CA GLU A 77 11.36 9.90 10.76
C GLU A 77 10.88 11.20 11.46
N PRO A 78 9.58 11.34 11.82
CA PRO A 78 8.51 10.35 11.61
C PRO A 78 8.13 10.21 10.13
N LYS A 79 7.77 8.99 9.73
CA LYS A 79 7.33 8.72 8.34
C LYS A 79 5.99 9.39 8.04
N PRO A 80 5.91 10.39 7.15
CA PRO A 80 4.64 11.00 6.77
C PRO A 80 3.79 10.03 5.93
N THR A 81 2.53 10.40 5.68
CA THR A 81 1.75 9.74 4.62
C THR A 81 2.35 10.08 3.26
N CYS A 82 2.32 9.14 2.31
CA CYS A 82 2.89 9.38 0.97
C CYS A 82 2.26 10.60 0.26
N LYS A 83 1.01 10.96 0.61
CA LYS A 83 0.30 12.15 0.12
C LYS A 83 0.99 13.45 0.54
N HIS A 84 1.48 13.53 1.78
CA HIS A 84 2.12 14.72 2.36
C HIS A 84 3.65 14.55 2.49
N CYS A 85 4.22 13.60 1.77
CA CYS A 85 5.64 13.29 1.85
C CYS A 85 6.47 14.31 1.04
N PRO A 86 7.44 15.02 1.64
CA PRO A 86 8.17 16.08 0.95
C PRO A 86 9.08 15.57 -0.18
N VAL A 87 9.55 14.32 -0.10
CA VAL A 87 10.50 13.76 -1.07
C VAL A 87 9.84 13.05 -2.25
N HIS A 88 8.55 12.71 -2.14
CA HIS A 88 7.76 12.03 -3.17
C HIS A 88 8.52 10.94 -3.97
N CYS A 89 9.15 9.99 -3.27
CA CYS A 89 10.02 8.96 -3.84
C CYS A 89 9.34 7.92 -4.75
N TYR A 90 8.03 8.04 -4.98
CA TYR A 90 7.27 7.19 -5.89
C TYR A 90 7.50 7.62 -7.33
N ARG A 91 7.70 6.65 -8.22
CA ARG A 91 7.61 6.89 -9.66
C ARG A 91 6.22 7.44 -10.01
N SER A 92 6.19 8.36 -10.96
CA SER A 92 4.97 9.12 -11.32
C SER A 92 3.83 8.21 -11.80
N ASP A 93 4.16 7.17 -12.58
CA ASP A 93 3.26 6.13 -13.07
C ASP A 93 2.63 5.32 -11.94
N TYR A 94 3.44 4.80 -11.01
CA TYR A 94 2.94 4.08 -9.84
C TYR A 94 2.17 4.97 -8.88
N ARG A 95 2.58 6.24 -8.70
CA ARG A 95 1.82 7.20 -7.89
C ARG A 95 0.44 7.47 -8.50
N ALA A 96 0.34 7.57 -9.82
CA ALA A 96 -0.94 7.74 -10.52
C ALA A 96 -1.81 6.50 -10.35
N LYS A 97 -1.25 5.30 -10.53
CA LYS A 97 -1.97 4.03 -10.36
C LYS A 97 -2.46 3.84 -8.92
N VAL A 98 -1.65 4.15 -7.92
CA VAL A 98 -2.09 4.11 -6.51
C VAL A 98 -3.25 5.08 -6.29
N ARG A 99 -3.17 6.33 -6.76
CA ARG A 99 -4.28 7.28 -6.65
C ARG A 99 -5.57 6.77 -7.29
N GLU A 100 -5.46 6.15 -8.46
CA GLU A 100 -6.58 5.51 -9.16
C GLU A 100 -7.21 4.39 -8.32
N ILE A 101 -6.38 3.47 -7.80
CA ILE A 101 -6.81 2.38 -6.92
C ILE A 101 -7.50 2.91 -5.68
N MET A 102 -6.89 3.90 -5.01
CA MET A 102 -7.44 4.50 -3.80
C MET A 102 -8.82 5.11 -4.05
N ARG A 103 -8.97 5.87 -5.14
CA ARG A 103 -10.22 6.52 -5.53
C ARG A 103 -11.30 5.49 -5.89
N PHE A 104 -10.98 4.52 -6.73
CA PHE A 104 -11.93 3.50 -7.19
C PHE A 104 -12.42 2.63 -6.02
N SER A 105 -11.49 2.05 -5.28
CA SER A 105 -11.81 1.09 -4.22
C SER A 105 -12.47 1.77 -3.02
N GLY A 106 -12.04 3.00 -2.67
CA GLY A 106 -12.69 3.81 -1.65
C GLY A 106 -14.15 4.09 -1.99
N ARG A 107 -14.43 4.61 -3.20
CA ARG A 107 -15.80 4.88 -3.66
C ARG A 107 -16.68 3.63 -3.61
N ARG A 108 -16.16 2.47 -4.03
CA ARG A 108 -16.92 1.22 -4.06
C ARG A 108 -17.25 0.69 -2.66
N LEU A 109 -16.35 0.85 -1.69
CA LEU A 109 -16.61 0.45 -0.30
C LEU A 109 -17.65 1.36 0.35
N ILE A 110 -17.59 2.67 0.10
CA ILE A 110 -18.59 3.63 0.59
C ILE A 110 -19.99 3.28 0.07
N LEU A 111 -20.11 3.01 -1.24
CA LEU A 111 -21.37 2.60 -1.87
C LEU A 111 -21.94 1.27 -1.31
N ARG A 112 -21.13 0.48 -0.60
CA ARG A 112 -21.54 -0.76 0.08
C ARG A 112 -21.81 -0.59 1.57
N GLY A 113 -21.94 0.65 2.05
CA GLY A 113 -22.29 0.95 3.45
C GLY A 113 -21.09 1.02 4.42
N ARG A 114 -19.85 0.92 3.93
CA ARG A 114 -18.63 1.13 4.74
C ARG A 114 -18.27 2.61 4.85
N MET A 115 -19.17 3.37 5.47
CA MET A 115 -19.01 4.82 5.66
C MET A 115 -17.84 5.19 6.59
N ASP A 116 -17.44 4.29 7.49
CA ASP A 116 -16.26 4.43 8.36
C ASP A 116 -14.96 4.69 7.58
N LEU A 117 -14.87 4.15 6.36
CA LEU A 117 -13.72 4.34 5.49
C LEU A 117 -13.73 5.70 4.79
N PHE A 118 -14.88 6.35 4.62
CA PHE A 118 -14.94 7.69 4.04
C PHE A 118 -14.16 8.69 4.90
N TRP A 119 -14.42 8.69 6.21
CA TRP A 119 -13.84 9.69 7.12
C TRP A 119 -12.33 9.55 7.29
N ARG A 120 -11.80 8.31 7.32
CA ARG A 120 -10.36 8.06 7.49
C ARG A 120 -9.51 8.35 6.25
N TYR A 121 -10.13 8.56 5.09
CA TYR A 121 -9.43 8.68 3.82
C TYR A 121 -9.64 10.00 3.10
N PHE A 122 -10.81 10.63 3.26
CA PHE A 122 -11.05 11.96 2.71
C PHE A 122 -10.53 13.08 3.62
N PHE A 123 -10.46 12.84 4.93
CA PHE A 123 -9.95 13.78 5.95
C PHE A 123 -8.74 13.18 6.67
#